data_AF-A0A1T2CJ16-F1
#
_entry.id   AF-A0A1T2CJ16-F1
#
_cell.length_a   1.000
_cell.length_b   1.000
_cell.length_c   1.000
_cell.angle_alpha   90.00
_cell.angle_beta   90.00
_cell.angle_gamma   90.00
#
_symmetry.space_group_name_H-M   'P 1'
#
loop_
_entity.id
_entity.type
_entity.pdbx_description
1 polymer ?
#
loop_
_entity_poly.entity_id
_entity_poly.type
_entity_poly.pdbx_seq_one_letter_code
_entity_poly.pdbx_strand_id
1 'polypeptide(L)'
;MSIKDISSLQQHLQWAIELEHATLTPYLCALYSIKEGHNPESAEILRSIFMEEMLHMTLAANVLNAVGGTPVLDSPDFIPSYPSFLPYSDHSFIVPLTGFSPETIATLMKIERPEQAGAPPEDEQYETIGQFYEAIKLGLEEVAQQLGEEAVFTGDPSRQIHPDTVVYAGSGSIVPVTDLDSALAALNEIMHQGEGMSFDTIWDGDQNMFHHEREEVGHYFRLNQILEGRFYQRGDTPQSGPTGEAFEVDWEAVYKPSDIIADEFHEEEIKSQNEIFCRRYSEILRFIEQGFNGDSKSICRSVGAMYELKQDAIELLQMTTKIDLKYVAANVSGGDYCIKILPDGPYAIQGKIPLTRKSIMRSEGGESLAWSMDGDVETMPDYALCRCGASRNKPFCDGSHATIEFDGSETADRKSYSESQKEYPGKGILMKDVRSLCFHAGFCSNRATNAWELSRKTDDIQARTELIAMVEHCPSGALTYALDNARKHHETGEAAWQSIEPALSRSIALMPNGPIWVTGGIKIIRSDNTPLEIRNRVALCGCGHSKNKPFCDGTHAEVCFKG
;
A
#
# COMPACT_ATOMS: atom_id res chain seq x y z
N MET A 1 29.17 -5.00 -14.29
CA MET A 1 30.21 -5.22 -13.27
C MET A 1 30.17 -6.70 -12.89
N SER A 2 31.20 -7.51 -13.15
CA SER A 2 31.17 -8.92 -12.71
C SER A 2 31.04 -9.06 -11.18
N ILE A 3 30.07 -9.83 -10.69
CA ILE A 3 29.90 -10.15 -9.25
C ILE A 3 31.12 -10.94 -8.76
N LYS A 4 31.88 -10.37 -7.82
CA LYS A 4 33.17 -10.92 -7.36
C LYS A 4 33.29 -11.04 -5.85
N ASP A 5 32.42 -10.36 -5.12
CA ASP A 5 32.41 -10.28 -3.68
C ASP A 5 30.99 -10.01 -3.16
N ILE A 6 30.80 -10.08 -1.83
CA ILE A 6 29.50 -9.85 -1.20
C ILE A 6 28.94 -8.45 -1.53
N SER A 7 29.81 -7.43 -1.63
CA SER A 7 29.36 -6.06 -1.90
C SER A 7 28.77 -5.91 -3.31
N SER A 8 29.45 -6.46 -4.31
CA SER A 8 28.97 -6.48 -5.69
C SER A 8 27.73 -7.34 -5.84
N LEU A 9 27.63 -8.48 -5.13
CA LEU A 9 26.43 -9.30 -5.08
C LEU A 9 25.23 -8.54 -4.49
N GLN A 10 25.41 -7.89 -3.33
CA GLN A 10 24.37 -7.06 -2.69
C GLN A 10 23.90 -5.93 -3.62
N GLN A 11 24.82 -5.31 -4.36
CA GLN A 11 24.49 -4.28 -5.34
C GLN A 11 23.64 -4.83 -6.49
N HIS A 12 23.98 -5.99 -7.06
CA HIS A 12 23.18 -6.59 -8.13
C HIS A 12 21.80 -7.05 -7.64
N LEU A 13 21.69 -7.50 -6.39
CA LEU A 13 20.40 -7.83 -5.79
C LEU A 13 19.54 -6.58 -5.54
N GLN A 14 20.14 -5.44 -5.19
CA GLN A 14 19.43 -4.16 -5.15
C GLN A 14 18.99 -3.71 -6.56
N TRP A 15 19.83 -3.92 -7.57
CA TRP A 15 19.47 -3.68 -8.98
C TRP A 15 18.31 -4.57 -9.43
N ALA A 16 18.24 -5.81 -8.95
CA ALA A 16 17.11 -6.70 -9.21
C ALA A 16 15.80 -6.09 -8.71
N ILE A 17 15.78 -5.61 -7.46
CA ILE A 17 14.59 -4.96 -6.87
C ILE A 17 14.18 -3.71 -7.69
N GLU A 18 15.14 -2.92 -8.14
CA GLU A 18 14.89 -1.74 -8.99
C GLU A 18 14.35 -2.12 -10.38
N LEU A 19 14.87 -3.20 -10.97
CA LEU A 19 14.44 -3.73 -12.26
C LEU A 19 12.99 -4.24 -12.19
N GLU A 20 12.67 -5.10 -11.21
CA GLU A 20 11.30 -5.59 -10.98
C GLU A 20 10.33 -4.41 -10.72
N HIS A 21 10.74 -3.41 -9.95
CA HIS A 21 9.91 -2.22 -9.75
C HIS A 21 9.66 -1.42 -11.04
N ALA A 22 10.65 -1.37 -11.93
CA ALA A 22 10.54 -0.67 -13.21
C ALA A 22 9.56 -1.37 -14.18
N THR A 23 9.34 -2.68 -14.07
CA THR A 23 8.34 -3.42 -14.86
C THR A 23 6.93 -3.21 -14.28
N LEU A 24 6.78 -3.14 -12.96
CA LEU A 24 5.49 -2.96 -12.27
C LEU A 24 4.73 -1.69 -12.67
N THR A 25 5.44 -0.57 -12.87
CA THR A 25 4.81 0.74 -13.11
C THR A 25 4.05 0.78 -14.45
N PRO A 26 4.65 0.36 -15.59
CA PRO A 26 3.93 0.15 -16.86
C PRO A 26 2.72 -0.79 -16.73
N TYR A 27 2.84 -1.92 -16.01
CA TYR A 27 1.73 -2.86 -15.80
C TYR A 27 0.55 -2.20 -15.10
N LEU A 28 0.81 -1.45 -14.03
CA LEU A 28 -0.23 -0.70 -13.31
C LEU A 28 -0.91 0.35 -14.19
N CYS A 29 -0.14 1.06 -15.02
CA CYS A 29 -0.69 2.06 -15.95
C CYS A 29 -1.65 1.42 -16.96
N ALA A 30 -1.25 0.29 -17.56
CA ALA A 30 -2.13 -0.47 -18.45
C ALA A 30 -3.38 -0.96 -17.69
N LEU A 31 -3.20 -1.64 -16.56
CA LEU A 31 -4.27 -2.24 -15.77
C LEU A 31 -5.31 -1.20 -15.28
N TYR A 32 -4.87 -0.08 -14.72
CA TYR A 32 -5.77 0.93 -14.14
C TYR A 32 -6.45 1.81 -15.17
N SER A 33 -5.96 1.83 -16.40
CA SER A 33 -6.62 2.53 -17.49
C SER A 33 -7.85 1.81 -18.06
N ILE A 34 -8.00 0.50 -17.83
CA ILE A 34 -9.17 -0.27 -18.27
C ILE A 34 -10.40 0.17 -17.46
N LYS A 35 -11.51 0.48 -18.14
CA LYS A 35 -12.77 0.84 -17.49
C LYS A 35 -13.31 -0.32 -16.66
N GLU A 36 -13.88 0.00 -15.51
CA GLU A 36 -14.45 -1.02 -14.63
C GLU A 36 -15.55 -1.83 -15.36
N GLY A 37 -15.52 -3.15 -15.18
CA GLY A 37 -16.43 -4.08 -15.84
C GLY A 37 -16.15 -4.37 -17.33
N HIS A 38 -15.07 -3.83 -17.90
CA HIS A 38 -14.67 -4.08 -19.29
C HIS A 38 -13.35 -4.86 -19.36
N ASN A 39 -13.13 -5.56 -20.49
CA ASN A 39 -11.96 -6.41 -20.76
C ASN A 39 -11.55 -7.29 -19.55
N PRO A 40 -12.49 -8.05 -18.93
CA PRO A 40 -12.21 -8.76 -17.68
C PRO A 40 -11.04 -9.73 -17.82
N GLU A 41 -10.93 -10.44 -18.95
CA GLU A 41 -9.83 -11.37 -19.23
C GLU A 41 -8.48 -10.64 -19.35
N SER A 42 -8.43 -9.49 -20.03
CA SER A 42 -7.20 -8.71 -20.15
C SER A 42 -6.77 -8.11 -18.80
N ALA A 43 -7.74 -7.62 -18.01
CA ALA A 43 -7.48 -7.10 -16.68
C ALA A 43 -7.04 -8.19 -15.70
N GLU A 44 -7.53 -9.42 -15.87
CA GLU A 44 -7.11 -10.60 -15.11
C GLU A 44 -5.67 -10.99 -15.45
N ILE A 45 -5.34 -11.09 -16.74
CA ILE A 45 -3.98 -11.38 -17.21
C ILE A 45 -2.98 -10.35 -16.67
N LEU A 46 -3.23 -9.05 -16.86
CA LEU A 46 -2.33 -8.00 -16.40
C LEU A 46 -2.16 -8.01 -14.87
N ARG A 47 -3.23 -8.35 -14.13
CA ARG A 47 -3.17 -8.45 -12.67
C ARG A 47 -2.36 -9.67 -12.22
N SER A 48 -2.48 -10.81 -12.91
CA SER A 48 -1.69 -12.01 -12.60
C SER A 48 -0.19 -11.72 -12.73
N ILE A 49 0.24 -11.15 -13.86
CA ILE A 49 1.64 -10.78 -14.11
C ILE A 49 2.13 -9.77 -13.06
N PHE A 50 1.35 -8.72 -12.78
CA PHE A 50 1.69 -7.74 -11.74
C PHE A 50 1.95 -8.39 -10.36
N MET A 51 1.16 -9.41 -9.99
CA MET A 51 1.34 -10.10 -8.72
C MET A 51 2.61 -10.97 -8.70
N GLU A 52 2.99 -11.56 -9.84
CA GLU A 52 4.23 -12.32 -10.01
C GLU A 52 5.47 -11.42 -9.94
N GLU A 53 5.46 -10.28 -10.64
CA GLU A 53 6.54 -9.28 -10.55
C GLU A 53 6.71 -8.74 -9.10
N MET A 54 5.62 -8.60 -8.35
CA MET A 54 5.67 -8.27 -6.92
C MET A 54 6.27 -9.40 -6.07
N LEU A 55 6.03 -10.66 -6.45
CA LEU A 55 6.68 -11.82 -5.83
C LEU A 55 8.18 -11.81 -6.16
N HIS A 56 8.58 -11.55 -7.40
CA HIS A 56 9.98 -11.49 -7.82
C HIS A 56 10.77 -10.45 -7.01
N MET A 57 10.23 -9.24 -6.91
CA MET A 57 10.83 -8.18 -6.09
C MET A 57 10.97 -8.61 -4.62
N THR A 58 10.00 -9.36 -4.09
CA THR A 58 10.04 -9.91 -2.72
C THR A 58 11.11 -10.99 -2.56
N LEU A 59 11.24 -11.89 -3.53
CA LEU A 59 12.26 -12.94 -3.54
C LEU A 59 13.67 -12.34 -3.64
N ALA A 60 13.88 -11.37 -4.54
CA ALA A 60 15.13 -10.61 -4.63
C ALA A 60 15.47 -9.91 -3.30
N ALA A 61 14.48 -9.30 -2.63
CA ALA A 61 14.66 -8.69 -1.31
C ALA A 61 14.99 -9.72 -0.21
N ASN A 62 14.41 -10.92 -0.23
CA ASN A 62 14.76 -12.01 0.68
C ASN A 62 16.21 -12.44 0.50
N VAL A 63 16.66 -12.63 -0.75
CA VAL A 63 18.05 -12.98 -1.06
C VAL A 63 18.99 -11.86 -0.61
N LEU A 64 18.68 -10.58 -0.90
CA LEU A 64 19.46 -9.42 -0.45
C LEU A 64 19.61 -9.37 1.07
N ASN A 65 18.51 -9.54 1.80
CA ASN A 65 18.52 -9.59 3.25
C ASN A 65 19.39 -10.74 3.77
N ALA A 66 19.28 -11.94 3.17
CA ALA A 66 20.00 -13.13 3.62
C ALA A 66 21.51 -12.98 3.48
N VAL A 67 21.99 -12.31 2.42
CA VAL A 67 23.42 -12.02 2.22
C VAL A 67 23.92 -10.79 3.00
N GLY A 68 23.14 -10.30 3.96
CA GLY A 68 23.51 -9.19 4.85
C GLY A 68 23.25 -7.78 4.29
N GLY A 69 22.57 -7.67 3.16
CA GLY A 69 22.14 -6.40 2.58
C GLY A 69 20.90 -5.82 3.26
N THR A 70 20.43 -4.69 2.74
CA THR A 70 19.21 -4.03 3.23
C THR A 70 18.51 -3.40 2.02
N PRO A 71 17.36 -3.95 1.57
CA PRO A 71 16.58 -3.38 0.48
C PRO A 71 16.26 -1.89 0.68
N VAL A 72 16.42 -1.09 -0.37
CA VAL A 72 16.10 0.35 -0.39
C VAL A 72 15.11 0.65 -1.51
N LEU A 73 13.95 1.22 -1.16
CA LEU A 73 12.88 1.62 -2.09
C LEU A 73 12.39 3.05 -1.83
N ASP A 74 12.50 3.58 -0.61
CA ASP A 74 12.16 4.97 -0.25
C ASP A 74 13.33 5.93 -0.58
N SER A 75 13.68 5.99 -1.86
CA SER A 75 14.77 6.83 -2.37
C SER A 75 14.35 7.63 -3.60
N PRO A 76 14.81 8.88 -3.76
CA PRO A 76 14.58 9.65 -4.98
C PRO A 76 15.12 8.98 -6.25
N ASP A 77 16.12 8.12 -6.12
CA ASP A 77 16.77 7.45 -7.25
C ASP A 77 16.09 6.12 -7.61
N PHE A 78 15.13 5.64 -6.79
CA PHE A 78 14.48 4.34 -6.99
C PHE A 78 13.40 4.34 -8.09
N ILE A 79 12.73 5.48 -8.31
CA ILE A 79 11.71 5.63 -9.34
C ILE A 79 12.37 6.13 -10.63
N PRO A 80 12.32 5.37 -11.75
CA PRO A 80 12.85 5.83 -13.02
C PRO A 80 12.15 7.10 -13.50
N SER A 81 12.90 7.98 -14.17
CA SER A 81 12.33 9.18 -14.80
C SER A 81 11.68 8.82 -16.14
N TYR A 82 10.41 8.42 -16.10
CA TYR A 82 9.68 7.99 -17.30
C TYR A 82 9.39 9.13 -18.28
N PRO A 83 9.35 8.84 -19.60
CA PRO A 83 9.70 7.56 -20.23
C PRO A 83 11.21 7.27 -20.13
N SER A 84 11.57 6.04 -19.77
CA SER A 84 12.95 5.63 -19.45
C SER A 84 13.32 4.34 -20.16
N PHE A 85 14.60 4.04 -20.28
CA PHE A 85 15.06 2.67 -20.52
C PHE A 85 14.81 1.82 -19.27
N LEU A 86 14.70 0.50 -19.44
CA LEU A 86 14.76 -0.41 -18.30
C LEU A 86 16.11 -0.28 -17.60
N PRO A 87 16.15 -0.12 -16.25
CA PRO A 87 17.40 -0.06 -15.51
C PRO A 87 18.28 -1.27 -15.82
N TYR A 88 19.59 -1.06 -15.98
CA TYR A 88 20.59 -2.12 -16.17
C TYR A 88 20.40 -3.00 -17.43
N SER A 89 19.52 -2.59 -18.35
CA SER A 89 19.35 -3.23 -19.66
C SER A 89 20.33 -2.70 -20.71
N ASP A 90 20.35 -3.32 -21.89
CA ASP A 90 21.06 -2.86 -23.09
C ASP A 90 20.54 -1.54 -23.68
N HIS A 91 19.52 -0.92 -23.06
CA HIS A 91 18.85 0.30 -23.53
C HIS A 91 18.27 0.17 -24.95
N SER A 92 17.86 -1.03 -25.36
CA SER A 92 17.31 -1.29 -26.70
C SER A 92 15.98 -0.59 -26.98
N PHE A 93 15.16 -0.31 -25.97
CA PHE A 93 13.88 0.39 -26.13
C PHE A 93 13.49 1.24 -24.91
N ILE A 94 12.68 2.27 -25.17
CA ILE A 94 12.14 3.16 -24.15
C ILE A 94 10.77 2.66 -23.70
N VAL A 95 10.57 2.64 -22.39
CA VAL A 95 9.32 2.27 -21.71
C VAL A 95 8.57 3.53 -21.29
N PRO A 96 7.42 3.84 -21.90
CA PRO A 96 6.55 4.93 -21.48
C PRO A 96 5.51 4.47 -20.45
N LEU A 97 4.96 5.41 -19.69
CA LEU A 97 3.77 5.18 -18.86
C LEU A 97 2.52 5.55 -19.67
N THR A 98 1.93 4.56 -20.34
CA THR A 98 0.73 4.71 -21.17
C THR A 98 -0.36 3.73 -20.76
N GLY A 99 -1.62 4.10 -21.04
CA GLY A 99 -2.78 3.24 -20.80
C GLY A 99 -2.83 2.03 -21.74
N PHE A 100 -3.80 1.16 -21.50
CA PHE A 100 -4.06 -0.08 -22.23
C PHE A 100 -4.31 0.21 -23.71
N SER A 101 -3.43 -0.28 -24.56
CA SER A 101 -3.52 -0.21 -26.02
C SER A 101 -2.70 -1.34 -26.63
N PRO A 102 -2.88 -1.66 -27.92
CA PRO A 102 -2.05 -2.64 -28.60
C PRO A 102 -0.55 -2.31 -28.50
N GLU A 103 -0.19 -1.03 -28.58
CA GLU A 103 1.19 -0.54 -28.49
C GLU A 103 1.77 -0.71 -27.08
N THR A 104 0.97 -0.45 -26.05
CA THR A 104 1.38 -0.68 -24.66
C THR A 104 1.62 -2.16 -24.41
N ILE A 105 0.70 -3.05 -24.81
CA ILE A 105 0.87 -4.50 -24.66
C ILE A 105 2.11 -4.99 -25.44
N ALA A 106 2.30 -4.52 -26.68
CA ALA A 106 3.49 -4.85 -27.46
C ALA A 106 4.79 -4.32 -26.84
N THR A 107 4.74 -3.26 -26.03
CA THR A 107 5.90 -2.76 -25.27
C THR A 107 6.17 -3.63 -24.06
N LEU A 108 5.14 -4.04 -23.31
CA LEU A 108 5.27 -4.98 -22.20
C LEU A 108 5.83 -6.33 -22.69
N MET A 109 5.39 -6.82 -23.85
CA MET A 109 5.95 -8.04 -24.46
C MET A 109 7.44 -7.94 -24.82
N LYS A 110 7.99 -6.73 -25.01
CA LYS A 110 9.43 -6.56 -25.22
C LYS A 110 10.22 -6.66 -23.91
N ILE A 111 9.60 -6.26 -22.79
CA ILE A 111 10.16 -6.42 -21.45
C ILE A 111 10.31 -7.91 -21.16
N GLU A 112 9.24 -8.68 -21.37
CA GLU A 112 9.19 -10.12 -21.07
C GLU A 112 9.78 -11.01 -22.16
N ARG A 113 10.56 -10.45 -23.08
CA ARG A 113 11.04 -11.23 -24.22
C ARG A 113 12.05 -12.28 -23.73
N PRO A 114 11.83 -13.58 -24.01
CA PRO A 114 12.73 -14.64 -23.55
C PRO A 114 14.11 -14.54 -24.20
N GLU A 115 15.13 -15.03 -23.50
CA GLU A 115 16.51 -15.05 -23.96
C GLU A 115 16.68 -15.71 -25.35
N GLN A 116 17.41 -15.05 -26.25
CA GLN A 116 18.00 -15.74 -27.41
C GLN A 116 19.38 -16.24 -27.01
N ALA A 117 19.58 -17.57 -27.04
CA ALA A 117 20.84 -18.18 -26.66
C ALA A 117 22.04 -17.59 -27.43
N GLY A 118 23.00 -16.98 -26.72
CA GLY A 118 24.40 -16.95 -27.17
C GLY A 118 25.25 -15.68 -27.00
N ALA A 119 24.79 -14.61 -26.35
CA ALA A 119 25.65 -13.45 -26.05
C ALA A 119 26.12 -13.47 -24.59
N PRO A 120 27.44 -13.41 -24.29
CA PRO A 120 27.90 -13.22 -22.93
C PRO A 120 27.51 -11.81 -22.44
N PRO A 121 26.93 -11.66 -21.25
CA PRO A 121 26.55 -10.35 -20.73
C PRO A 121 27.77 -9.42 -20.59
N GLU A 122 27.64 -8.18 -21.05
CA GLU A 122 28.62 -7.12 -20.82
C GLU A 122 28.30 -6.35 -19.52
N ASP A 123 29.30 -5.63 -18.98
CA ASP A 123 29.16 -4.94 -17.70
C ASP A 123 27.99 -3.91 -17.71
N GLU A 124 26.95 -4.17 -16.89
CA GLU A 124 25.80 -3.26 -16.65
C GLU A 124 24.84 -3.07 -17.84
N GLN A 125 24.90 -3.95 -18.85
CA GLN A 125 24.07 -3.90 -20.06
C GLN A 125 23.56 -5.31 -20.43
N TYR A 126 22.54 -5.78 -19.71
CA TYR A 126 21.95 -7.10 -19.96
C TYR A 126 20.91 -7.03 -21.09
N GLU A 127 20.93 -7.99 -22.02
CA GLU A 127 19.99 -8.01 -23.14
C GLU A 127 18.59 -8.48 -22.69
N THR A 128 18.52 -9.30 -21.63
CA THR A 128 17.29 -9.87 -21.08
C THR A 128 17.33 -9.95 -19.56
N ILE A 129 16.15 -10.04 -18.94
CA ILE A 129 16.00 -10.22 -17.49
C ILE A 129 16.59 -11.58 -17.05
N GLY A 130 16.44 -12.63 -17.86
CA GLY A 130 17.05 -13.94 -17.61
C GLY A 130 18.57 -13.91 -17.53
N GLN A 131 19.24 -13.20 -18.45
CA GLN A 131 20.70 -13.00 -18.37
C GLN A 131 21.13 -12.28 -17.09
N PHE A 132 20.34 -11.30 -16.65
CA PHE A 132 20.60 -10.56 -15.43
C PHE A 132 20.54 -11.47 -14.20
N TYR A 133 19.49 -12.29 -14.07
CA TYR A 133 19.35 -13.23 -12.95
C TYR A 133 20.32 -14.41 -13.00
N GLU A 134 20.66 -14.91 -14.19
CA GLU A 134 21.69 -15.94 -14.33
C GLU A 134 23.06 -15.41 -13.87
N ALA A 135 23.37 -14.14 -14.14
CA ALA A 135 24.58 -13.50 -13.61
C ALA A 135 24.57 -13.41 -12.07
N ILE A 136 23.43 -13.06 -11.46
CA ILE A 136 23.27 -13.06 -9.99
C ILE A 136 23.48 -14.45 -9.41
N LYS A 137 22.88 -15.46 -10.03
CA LYS A 137 22.98 -16.86 -9.62
C LYS A 137 24.43 -17.36 -9.65
N LEU A 138 25.12 -17.20 -10.78
CA LEU A 138 26.53 -17.58 -10.93
C LEU A 138 27.42 -16.81 -9.94
N GLY A 139 27.16 -15.52 -9.76
CA GLY A 139 27.88 -14.68 -8.80
C GLY A 139 27.69 -15.12 -7.35
N LEU A 140 26.47 -15.51 -6.97
CA LEU A 140 26.16 -16.04 -5.64
C LEU A 140 26.90 -17.36 -5.39
N GLU A 141 26.86 -18.29 -6.34
CA GLU A 141 27.57 -19.58 -6.25
C GLU A 141 29.09 -19.38 -6.11
N GLU A 142 29.68 -18.49 -6.91
CA GLU A 142 31.11 -18.20 -6.86
C GLU A 142 31.51 -17.58 -5.51
N VAL A 143 30.75 -16.61 -5.00
CA VAL A 143 31.02 -15.97 -3.70
C VAL A 143 30.86 -16.97 -2.55
N ALA A 144 29.84 -17.84 -2.59
CA ALA A 144 29.64 -18.91 -1.61
C ALA A 144 30.77 -19.93 -1.65
N GLN A 145 31.27 -20.30 -2.84
CA GLN A 145 32.40 -21.21 -2.99
C GLN A 145 33.71 -20.61 -2.42
N GLN A 146 33.92 -19.30 -2.59
CA GLN A 146 35.14 -18.62 -2.15
C GLN A 146 35.17 -18.36 -0.64
N LEU A 147 34.04 -17.95 -0.06
CA LEU A 147 33.96 -17.50 1.34
C LEU A 147 33.37 -18.55 2.30
N GLY A 148 32.63 -19.52 1.77
CA GLY A 148 31.79 -20.45 2.53
C GLY A 148 30.42 -19.86 2.86
N GLU A 149 29.39 -20.70 2.88
CA GLU A 149 27.99 -20.28 3.08
C GLU A 149 27.75 -19.49 4.37
N GLU A 150 28.34 -19.92 5.51
CA GLU A 150 28.19 -19.22 6.78
C GLU A 150 28.70 -17.76 6.76
N ALA A 151 29.67 -17.46 5.88
CA ALA A 151 30.21 -16.12 5.71
C ALA A 151 29.40 -15.27 4.71
N VAL A 152 28.61 -15.91 3.85
CA VAL A 152 27.75 -15.23 2.88
C VAL A 152 26.38 -14.93 3.50
N PHE A 153 25.73 -15.94 4.09
CA PHE A 153 24.38 -15.84 4.64
C PHE A 153 24.39 -15.31 6.09
N THR A 154 24.81 -14.06 6.24
CA THR A 154 24.98 -13.38 7.54
C THR A 154 23.80 -12.48 7.93
N GLY A 155 22.77 -12.42 7.09
CA GLY A 155 21.57 -11.62 7.26
C GLY A 155 20.77 -11.94 8.52
N ASP A 156 19.99 -10.96 8.99
CA ASP A 156 19.06 -11.15 10.09
C ASP A 156 17.85 -11.99 9.63
N PRO A 157 17.64 -13.23 10.13
CA PRO A 157 16.53 -14.07 9.70
C PRO A 157 15.15 -13.46 9.98
N SER A 158 15.04 -12.52 10.92
CA SER A 158 13.77 -11.85 11.22
C SER A 158 13.30 -10.89 10.12
N ARG A 159 14.16 -10.58 9.14
CA ARG A 159 13.84 -9.75 7.97
C ARG A 159 13.32 -10.56 6.78
N GLN A 160 13.36 -11.89 6.85
CA GLN A 160 12.83 -12.74 5.78
C GLN A 160 11.30 -12.63 5.72
N ILE A 161 10.77 -12.45 4.51
CA ILE A 161 9.35 -12.55 4.25
C ILE A 161 8.99 -14.02 4.09
N HIS A 162 7.94 -14.44 4.80
CA HIS A 162 7.43 -15.81 4.79
C HIS A 162 6.13 -15.92 3.98
N PRO A 163 5.78 -17.12 3.48
CA PRO A 163 4.51 -17.39 2.79
C PRO A 163 3.26 -16.91 3.55
N ASP A 164 3.30 -16.93 4.89
CA ASP A 164 2.17 -16.53 5.73
C ASP A 164 1.97 -15.00 5.79
N THR A 165 2.94 -14.21 5.30
CA THR A 165 2.91 -12.74 5.35
C THR A 165 2.00 -12.16 4.26
N VAL A 166 2.07 -12.71 3.04
CA VAL A 166 1.28 -12.29 1.88
C VAL A 166 0.90 -13.52 1.07
N VAL A 167 -0.38 -13.65 0.75
CA VAL A 167 -0.88 -14.76 -0.08
C VAL A 167 -0.85 -14.34 -1.55
N TYR A 168 0.14 -14.85 -2.29
CA TYR A 168 0.21 -14.80 -3.75
C TYR A 168 -0.49 -16.05 -4.32
N ALA A 169 -1.80 -16.17 -4.11
CA ALA A 169 -2.54 -17.40 -4.46
C ALA A 169 -2.37 -17.76 -5.96
N GLY A 170 -1.83 -18.94 -6.26
CA GLY A 170 -1.68 -19.47 -7.62
C GLY A 170 -0.38 -19.08 -8.35
N SER A 171 0.23 -17.95 -7.99
CA SER A 171 1.37 -17.33 -8.68
C SER A 171 2.74 -17.66 -8.06
N GLY A 172 2.97 -18.91 -7.65
CA GLY A 172 4.21 -19.34 -7.00
C GLY A 172 4.26 -19.16 -5.48
N SER A 173 5.43 -19.36 -4.88
CA SER A 173 5.60 -19.37 -3.41
C SER A 173 6.78 -18.52 -2.92
N ILE A 174 6.54 -17.70 -1.89
CA ILE A 174 7.62 -16.97 -1.21
C ILE A 174 8.60 -17.98 -0.60
N VAL A 175 9.88 -17.88 -0.95
CA VAL A 175 10.96 -18.69 -0.39
C VAL A 175 11.73 -17.86 0.65
N PRO A 176 11.65 -18.18 1.95
CA PRO A 176 12.57 -17.63 2.94
C PRO A 176 13.98 -18.16 2.66
N VAL A 177 14.96 -17.27 2.61
CA VAL A 177 16.34 -17.61 2.24
C VAL A 177 17.20 -17.66 3.49
N THR A 178 17.83 -18.81 3.73
CA THR A 178 18.71 -19.07 4.89
C THR A 178 20.07 -19.63 4.50
N ASP A 179 20.22 -20.11 3.27
CA ASP A 179 21.39 -20.83 2.76
C ASP A 179 21.43 -20.76 1.24
N LEU A 180 22.45 -21.37 0.63
CA LEU A 180 22.63 -21.35 -0.82
C LEU A 180 21.47 -22.05 -1.55
N ASP A 181 21.02 -23.19 -1.05
CA ASP A 181 19.96 -23.98 -1.68
C ASP A 181 18.65 -23.19 -1.75
N SER A 182 18.25 -22.54 -0.65
CA SER A 182 17.04 -21.70 -0.59
C SER A 182 17.19 -20.41 -1.42
N ALA A 183 18.38 -19.83 -1.51
CA ALA A 183 18.64 -18.68 -2.37
C ALA A 183 18.51 -19.04 -3.86
N LEU A 184 19.08 -20.17 -4.28
CA LEU A 184 18.95 -20.67 -5.65
C LEU A 184 17.50 -21.04 -5.97
N ALA A 185 16.76 -21.60 -5.02
CA ALA A 185 15.32 -21.85 -5.20
C ALA A 185 14.55 -20.55 -5.44
N ALA A 186 14.81 -19.49 -4.66
CA ALA A 186 14.19 -18.17 -4.86
C ALA A 186 14.52 -17.57 -6.24
N LEU A 187 15.79 -17.62 -6.67
CA LEU A 187 16.21 -17.09 -7.98
C LEU A 187 15.63 -17.89 -9.16
N ASN A 188 15.57 -19.21 -9.05
CA ASN A 188 14.98 -20.04 -10.10
C ASN A 188 13.47 -19.82 -10.24
N GLU A 189 12.75 -19.56 -9.13
CA GLU A 189 11.31 -19.20 -9.17
C GLU A 189 11.09 -17.95 -10.04
N ILE A 190 11.89 -16.89 -9.82
CA ILE A 190 11.83 -15.65 -10.60
C ILE A 190 12.03 -15.92 -12.09
N MET A 191 13.07 -16.70 -12.42
CA MET A 191 13.40 -17.00 -13.81
C MET A 191 12.32 -17.84 -14.52
N HIS A 192 11.72 -18.82 -13.83
CA HIS A 192 10.71 -19.68 -14.42
C HIS A 192 9.40 -18.94 -14.76
N GLN A 193 8.98 -18.00 -13.90
CA GLN A 193 7.73 -17.25 -14.08
C GLN A 193 7.84 -16.19 -15.18
N GLY A 194 8.95 -15.44 -15.23
CA GLY A 194 9.17 -14.39 -16.25
C GLY A 194 9.28 -14.93 -17.68
N GLU A 195 10.16 -15.93 -17.90
CA GLU A 195 10.52 -16.38 -19.26
C GLU A 195 9.89 -17.73 -19.68
N GLY A 196 9.28 -18.47 -18.74
CA GLY A 196 8.85 -19.86 -18.92
C GLY A 196 9.98 -20.88 -18.69
N MET A 197 9.64 -22.18 -18.65
CA MET A 197 10.60 -23.23 -18.27
C MET A 197 11.75 -23.47 -19.29
N SER A 198 11.56 -23.10 -20.57
CA SER A 198 12.57 -23.15 -21.64
C SER A 198 12.02 -22.53 -22.94
N PHE A 199 12.88 -22.14 -23.89
CA PHE A 199 12.46 -21.61 -25.22
C PHE A 199 11.45 -22.51 -25.97
N ASP A 200 11.44 -23.81 -25.67
CA ASP A 200 10.60 -24.80 -26.33
C ASP A 200 9.24 -25.03 -25.62
N THR A 201 9.02 -24.42 -24.45
CA THR A 201 7.80 -24.57 -23.65
C THR A 201 7.21 -23.22 -23.27
N ILE A 202 5.94 -23.00 -23.62
CA ILE A 202 5.18 -21.81 -23.24
C ILE A 202 4.71 -21.82 -21.77
N TRP A 203 4.73 -22.98 -21.13
CA TRP A 203 4.19 -23.20 -19.78
C TRP A 203 5.25 -22.87 -18.72
N ASP A 204 4.84 -22.18 -17.66
CA ASP A 204 5.71 -21.81 -16.52
C ASP A 204 5.70 -22.85 -15.40
N GLY A 205 4.67 -23.72 -15.37
CA GLY A 205 4.52 -24.79 -14.38
C GLY A 205 3.57 -24.46 -13.24
N ASP A 206 3.04 -23.23 -13.20
CA ASP A 206 2.09 -22.76 -12.20
C ASP A 206 0.63 -22.98 -12.63
N GLN A 207 -0.28 -22.82 -11.67
CA GLN A 207 -1.71 -22.92 -11.88
C GLN A 207 -2.33 -21.53 -11.94
N ASN A 208 -3.32 -21.35 -12.81
CA ASN A 208 -3.94 -20.05 -12.94
C ASN A 208 -4.59 -19.55 -11.65
N MET A 209 -4.26 -18.31 -11.30
CA MET A 209 -4.70 -17.64 -10.07
C MET A 209 -6.22 -17.65 -9.87
N PHE A 210 -6.99 -17.46 -10.94
CA PHE A 210 -8.45 -17.35 -10.89
C PHE A 210 -9.14 -18.66 -11.28
N HIS A 211 -8.42 -19.53 -11.98
CA HIS A 211 -8.88 -20.80 -12.56
C HIS A 211 -7.87 -21.91 -12.28
N HIS A 212 -7.83 -22.44 -11.05
CA HIS A 212 -6.81 -23.42 -10.61
C HIS A 212 -6.82 -24.74 -11.43
N GLU A 213 -7.87 -24.97 -12.22
CA GLU A 213 -7.95 -26.05 -13.20
C GLU A 213 -7.12 -25.84 -14.47
N ARG A 214 -6.58 -24.63 -14.70
CA ARG A 214 -5.79 -24.24 -15.87
C ARG A 214 -4.31 -24.12 -15.49
N GLU A 215 -3.44 -24.55 -16.40
CA GLU A 215 -1.99 -24.28 -16.32
C GLU A 215 -1.72 -22.85 -16.82
N GLU A 216 -0.68 -22.21 -16.28
CA GLU A 216 -0.24 -20.89 -16.71
C GLU A 216 0.91 -20.94 -17.72
N VAL A 217 0.93 -19.91 -18.58
CA VAL A 217 1.98 -19.69 -19.57
C VAL A 217 2.86 -18.53 -19.11
N GLY A 218 4.13 -18.48 -19.52
CA GLY A 218 5.02 -17.37 -19.15
C GLY A 218 4.49 -16.00 -19.58
N HIS A 219 4.99 -14.93 -18.95
CA HIS A 219 4.42 -13.57 -19.07
C HIS A 219 4.30 -13.07 -20.51
N TYR A 220 5.33 -13.31 -21.33
CA TYR A 220 5.31 -12.99 -22.77
C TYR A 220 4.09 -13.57 -23.48
N PHE A 221 3.80 -14.85 -23.22
CA PHE A 221 2.70 -15.57 -23.84
C PHE A 221 1.36 -15.10 -23.28
N ARG A 222 1.26 -14.79 -21.98
CA ARG A 222 0.04 -14.22 -21.39
C ARG A 222 -0.32 -12.89 -22.05
N LEU A 223 0.66 -12.01 -22.25
CA LEU A 223 0.46 -10.75 -22.96
C LEU A 223 0.08 -10.96 -24.43
N ASN A 224 0.66 -11.96 -25.09
CA ASN A 224 0.28 -12.33 -26.45
C ASN A 224 -1.20 -12.75 -26.56
N GLN A 225 -1.77 -13.40 -25.53
CA GLN A 225 -3.20 -13.73 -25.51
C GLN A 225 -4.09 -12.50 -25.64
N ILE A 226 -3.69 -11.36 -25.06
CA ILE A 226 -4.44 -10.11 -25.14
C ILE A 226 -4.43 -9.57 -26.58
N LEU A 227 -3.28 -9.57 -27.26
CA LEU A 227 -3.20 -9.11 -28.65
C LEU A 227 -4.00 -10.00 -29.60
N GLU A 228 -3.98 -11.32 -29.37
CA GLU A 228 -4.69 -12.31 -30.19
C GLU A 228 -6.17 -12.49 -29.80
N GLY A 229 -6.59 -11.96 -28.65
CA GLY A 229 -7.94 -12.16 -28.09
C GLY A 229 -8.27 -13.63 -27.85
N ARG A 230 -7.29 -14.42 -27.41
CA ARG A 230 -7.43 -15.89 -27.31
C ARG A 230 -6.46 -16.51 -26.32
N PHE A 231 -6.95 -17.49 -25.55
CA PHE A 231 -6.14 -18.26 -24.59
C PHE A 231 -5.30 -19.34 -25.27
N TYR A 232 -4.13 -19.64 -24.70
CA TYR A 232 -3.38 -20.85 -24.99
C TYR A 232 -4.07 -22.08 -24.38
N GLN A 233 -3.87 -23.25 -24.99
CA GLN A 233 -4.32 -24.53 -24.46
C GLN A 233 -3.24 -25.60 -24.62
N ARG A 234 -3.34 -26.68 -23.84
CA ARG A 234 -2.38 -27.80 -23.90
C ARG A 234 -2.17 -28.29 -25.33
N GLY A 235 -0.90 -28.29 -25.76
CA GLY A 235 -0.48 -28.66 -27.10
C GLY A 235 -0.08 -27.48 -27.98
N ASP A 236 -0.38 -26.25 -27.58
CA ASP A 236 0.14 -25.06 -28.24
C ASP A 236 1.66 -24.89 -27.99
N THR A 237 2.32 -24.26 -28.96
CA THR A 237 3.76 -23.93 -28.94
C THR A 237 3.96 -22.45 -29.26
N PRO A 238 5.17 -21.89 -29.06
CA PRO A 238 5.44 -20.50 -29.44
C PRO A 238 5.15 -20.22 -30.93
N GLN A 239 5.28 -21.22 -31.80
CA GLN A 239 5.06 -21.09 -33.24
C GLN A 239 3.60 -21.31 -33.66
N SER A 240 2.82 -22.10 -32.91
CA SER A 240 1.40 -22.29 -33.24
C SER A 240 0.55 -21.08 -32.87
N GLY A 241 0.96 -20.33 -31.84
CA GLY A 241 0.13 -19.32 -31.20
C GLY A 241 -1.01 -19.94 -30.38
N PRO A 242 -1.86 -19.11 -29.76
CA PRO A 242 -2.97 -19.58 -28.92
C PRO A 242 -4.08 -20.19 -29.79
N THR A 243 -4.54 -21.39 -29.44
CA THR A 243 -5.66 -22.06 -30.15
C THR A 243 -6.89 -22.32 -29.28
N GLY A 244 -6.85 -21.92 -28.01
CA GLY A 244 -7.90 -22.11 -27.01
C GLY A 244 -9.11 -21.19 -27.18
N GLU A 245 -9.83 -20.96 -26.09
CA GLU A 245 -11.04 -20.13 -26.05
C GLU A 245 -10.73 -18.68 -26.45
N ALA A 246 -11.61 -18.09 -27.26
CA ALA A 246 -11.49 -16.70 -27.69
C ALA A 246 -12.20 -15.78 -26.70
N PHE A 247 -11.67 -14.57 -26.51
CA PHE A 247 -12.28 -13.52 -25.71
C PHE A 247 -12.21 -12.17 -26.45
N GLU A 248 -13.11 -11.26 -26.09
CA GLU A 248 -13.19 -9.94 -26.71
C GLU A 248 -12.22 -8.97 -26.02
N VAL A 249 -11.56 -8.14 -26.82
CA VAL A 249 -10.71 -7.04 -26.34
C VAL A 249 -11.19 -5.74 -26.95
N ASP A 250 -11.86 -4.93 -26.15
CA ASP A 250 -12.30 -3.58 -26.51
C ASP A 250 -11.20 -2.57 -26.15
N TRP A 251 -10.38 -2.21 -27.14
CA TRP A 251 -9.30 -1.23 -26.99
C TRP A 251 -9.80 0.20 -26.69
N GLU A 252 -11.08 0.48 -26.91
CA GLU A 252 -11.69 1.79 -26.63
C GLU A 252 -12.27 1.88 -25.21
N ALA A 253 -12.43 0.74 -24.51
CA ALA A 253 -12.93 0.65 -23.15
C ALA A 253 -11.89 1.06 -22.09
N VAL A 254 -11.24 2.20 -22.30
CA VAL A 254 -10.25 2.78 -21.38
C VAL A 254 -10.70 4.16 -20.89
N TYR A 255 -10.23 4.57 -19.71
CA TYR A 255 -10.36 5.96 -19.26
C TYR A 255 -9.55 6.85 -20.20
N LYS A 256 -10.20 7.89 -20.73
CA LYS A 256 -9.62 8.91 -21.59
C LYS A 256 -10.03 10.27 -21.05
N PRO A 257 -9.20 11.32 -21.21
CA PRO A 257 -9.65 12.69 -20.95
C PRO A 257 -10.90 12.97 -21.77
N SER A 258 -11.99 13.35 -21.11
CA SER A 258 -13.25 13.55 -21.81
C SER A 258 -13.20 14.79 -22.73
N ASP A 259 -13.77 14.67 -23.94
CA ASP A 259 -13.85 15.76 -24.94
C ASP A 259 -14.62 17.00 -24.45
N ILE A 260 -15.38 16.88 -23.35
CA ILE A 260 -16.17 17.96 -22.75
C ILE A 260 -15.35 18.76 -21.71
N ILE A 261 -14.27 18.18 -21.15
CA ILE A 261 -13.58 18.70 -19.96
C ILE A 261 -12.10 19.07 -20.25
N ALA A 262 -11.59 18.82 -21.46
CA ALA A 262 -10.26 19.29 -21.87
C ALA A 262 -10.10 20.83 -21.82
N ASP A 263 -11.21 21.58 -21.86
CA ASP A 263 -11.25 23.05 -21.74
C ASP A 263 -11.57 23.56 -20.31
N GLU A 264 -11.95 22.69 -19.35
CA GLU A 264 -12.41 23.10 -18.01
C GLU A 264 -11.43 22.83 -16.86
N PHE A 265 -10.51 21.86 -16.98
CA PHE A 265 -9.48 21.65 -15.95
C PHE A 265 -8.31 22.62 -16.11
N HIS A 266 -8.01 23.37 -15.05
CA HIS A 266 -6.80 24.18 -15.02
C HIS A 266 -5.57 23.26 -14.85
N GLU A 267 -4.46 23.57 -15.53
CA GLU A 267 -3.17 22.85 -15.43
C GLU A 267 -2.74 22.59 -13.96
N GLU A 268 -3.17 23.47 -13.05
CA GLU A 268 -2.96 23.39 -11.61
C GLU A 268 -3.71 22.22 -10.94
N GLU A 269 -4.91 21.85 -11.40
CA GLU A 269 -5.70 20.73 -10.85
C GLU A 269 -5.10 19.38 -11.26
N ILE A 270 -4.69 19.24 -12.52
CA ILE A 270 -3.96 18.04 -13.00
C ILE A 270 -2.67 17.87 -12.21
N LYS A 271 -1.94 18.97 -12.00
CA LYS A 271 -0.71 18.96 -11.21
C LYS A 271 -0.98 18.55 -9.76
N SER A 272 -2.02 19.10 -9.13
CA SER A 272 -2.40 18.75 -7.76
C SER A 272 -2.77 17.27 -7.63
N GLN A 273 -3.57 16.73 -8.56
CA GLN A 273 -3.94 15.31 -8.56
C GLN A 273 -2.71 14.41 -8.79
N ASN A 274 -1.82 14.79 -9.71
CA ASN A 274 -0.58 14.07 -9.95
C ASN A 274 0.34 14.08 -8.71
N GLU A 275 0.40 15.17 -7.96
CA GLU A 275 1.13 15.24 -6.69
C GLU A 275 0.52 14.32 -5.61
N ILE A 276 -0.81 14.20 -5.54
CA ILE A 276 -1.50 13.25 -4.64
C ILE A 276 -1.12 11.81 -5.01
N PHE A 277 -1.25 11.46 -6.30
CA PHE A 277 -0.87 10.15 -6.82
C PHE A 277 0.60 9.82 -6.50
N CYS A 278 1.55 10.71 -6.80
CA CYS A 278 2.98 10.50 -6.55
C CYS A 278 3.29 10.31 -5.06
N ARG A 279 2.61 11.07 -4.19
CA ARG A 279 2.76 10.96 -2.73
C ARG A 279 2.27 9.61 -2.22
N ARG A 280 1.13 9.14 -2.74
CA ARG A 280 0.57 7.82 -2.42
C ARG A 280 1.49 6.70 -2.88
N TYR A 281 1.98 6.80 -4.12
CA TYR A 281 2.92 5.84 -4.68
C TYR A 281 4.18 5.73 -3.83
N SER A 282 4.78 6.87 -3.47
CA SER A 282 5.96 6.91 -2.61
C SER A 282 5.68 6.39 -1.19
N GLU A 283 4.45 6.49 -0.69
CA GLU A 283 4.04 5.88 0.59
C GLU A 283 3.94 4.36 0.52
N ILE A 284 3.47 3.81 -0.59
CA ILE A 284 3.47 2.37 -0.84
C ILE A 284 4.90 1.83 -0.85
N LEU A 285 5.83 2.48 -1.57
CA LEU A 285 7.25 2.08 -1.58
C LEU A 285 7.86 2.06 -0.17
N ARG A 286 7.53 3.07 0.66
CA ARG A 286 7.93 3.11 2.08
C ARG A 286 7.43 1.93 2.89
N PHE A 287 6.17 1.54 2.69
CA PHE A 287 5.61 0.39 3.39
C PHE A 287 6.24 -0.92 2.92
N ILE A 288 6.55 -1.04 1.63
CA ILE A 288 7.24 -2.20 1.09
C ILE A 288 8.66 -2.28 1.66
N GLU A 289 9.42 -1.18 1.66
CA GLU A 289 10.76 -1.11 2.26
C GLU A 289 10.75 -1.50 3.74
N GLN A 290 9.83 -0.95 4.53
CA GLN A 290 9.68 -1.31 5.94
C GLN A 290 9.35 -2.80 6.10
N GLY A 291 8.51 -3.33 5.21
CA GLY A 291 8.18 -4.74 5.09
C GLY A 291 9.41 -5.60 4.91
N PHE A 292 10.15 -5.35 3.83
CA PHE A 292 11.39 -6.06 3.49
C PHE A 292 12.47 -5.93 4.55
N ASN A 293 12.44 -4.87 5.36
CA ASN A 293 13.40 -4.65 6.44
C ASN A 293 12.91 -5.08 7.83
N GLY A 294 11.93 -5.98 7.90
CA GLY A 294 11.53 -6.70 9.11
C GLY A 294 10.25 -6.23 9.80
N ASP A 295 9.58 -5.19 9.32
CA ASP A 295 8.19 -4.87 9.73
C ASP A 295 7.20 -5.52 8.76
N SER A 296 7.08 -6.86 8.81
CA SER A 296 6.21 -7.63 7.90
C SER A 296 4.76 -7.14 7.84
N LYS A 297 4.28 -6.45 8.90
CA LYS A 297 2.95 -5.81 8.94
C LYS A 297 2.81 -4.68 7.93
N SER A 298 3.92 -4.05 7.52
CA SER A 298 3.92 -2.98 6.54
C SER A 298 3.64 -3.46 5.12
N ILE A 299 3.93 -4.71 4.78
CA ILE A 299 3.52 -5.26 3.48
C ILE A 299 2.00 -5.33 3.36
N CYS A 300 1.29 -5.71 4.43
CA CYS A 300 -0.18 -5.64 4.41
C CYS A 300 -0.71 -4.20 4.28
N ARG A 301 0.04 -3.20 4.77
CA ARG A 301 -0.33 -1.77 4.63
C ARG A 301 -0.22 -1.30 3.18
N SER A 302 0.79 -1.77 2.44
CA SER A 302 0.93 -1.42 1.02
C SER A 302 -0.25 -1.93 0.21
N VAL A 303 -0.74 -3.15 0.47
CA VAL A 303 -1.95 -3.70 -0.17
C VAL A 303 -3.18 -2.81 0.03
N GLY A 304 -3.40 -2.31 1.25
CA GLY A 304 -4.50 -1.36 1.52
C GLY A 304 -4.35 -0.05 0.74
N ALA A 305 -3.14 0.53 0.75
CA ALA A 305 -2.84 1.77 0.05
C ALA A 305 -2.95 1.63 -1.49
N MET A 306 -2.77 0.43 -2.05
CA MET A 306 -2.94 0.16 -3.48
C MET A 306 -4.39 0.39 -3.97
N TYR A 307 -5.40 0.18 -3.12
CA TYR A 307 -6.79 0.50 -3.48
C TYR A 307 -7.00 2.00 -3.66
N GLU A 308 -6.42 2.82 -2.79
CA GLU A 308 -6.49 4.29 -2.90
C GLU A 308 -5.66 4.77 -4.10
N LEU A 309 -4.46 4.19 -4.32
CA LEU A 309 -3.64 4.49 -5.50
C LEU A 309 -4.39 4.24 -6.81
N LYS A 310 -5.18 3.16 -6.90
CA LYS A 310 -6.02 2.88 -8.06
C LYS A 310 -7.01 4.02 -8.33
N GLN A 311 -7.65 4.55 -7.30
CA GLN A 311 -8.60 5.66 -7.46
C GLN A 311 -7.88 6.94 -7.90
N ASP A 312 -6.77 7.27 -7.23
CA ASP A 312 -5.92 8.42 -7.58
C ASP A 312 -5.48 8.35 -9.06
N ALA A 313 -5.12 7.15 -9.54
CA ALA A 313 -4.75 6.90 -10.93
C ALA A 313 -5.92 7.04 -11.91
N ILE A 314 -7.10 6.49 -11.60
CA ILE A 314 -8.29 6.60 -12.45
C ILE A 314 -8.71 8.06 -12.61
N GLU A 315 -8.75 8.82 -11.50
CA GLU A 315 -9.05 10.25 -11.52
C GLU A 315 -8.06 11.00 -12.43
N LEU A 316 -6.76 10.72 -12.28
CA LEU A 316 -5.73 11.35 -13.11
C LEU A 316 -5.88 10.98 -14.60
N LEU A 317 -6.18 9.72 -14.93
CA LEU A 317 -6.37 9.24 -16.31
C LEU A 317 -7.64 9.81 -16.98
N GLN A 318 -8.63 10.22 -16.19
CA GLN A 318 -9.80 10.95 -16.68
C GLN A 318 -9.51 12.43 -16.96
N MET A 319 -8.40 12.97 -16.44
CA MET A 319 -7.98 14.36 -16.64
C MET A 319 -6.85 14.51 -17.67
N THR A 320 -5.92 13.55 -17.73
CA THR A 320 -4.73 13.60 -18.58
C THR A 320 -4.33 12.23 -19.10
N THR A 321 -3.68 12.19 -20.27
CA THR A 321 -3.05 10.98 -20.81
C THR A 321 -1.60 10.79 -20.34
N LYS A 322 -1.05 11.74 -19.58
CA LYS A 322 0.33 11.72 -19.10
C LYS A 322 0.37 11.69 -17.58
N ILE A 323 0.94 10.62 -17.04
CA ILE A 323 1.26 10.50 -15.61
C ILE A 323 2.72 10.93 -15.43
N ASP A 324 2.96 11.93 -14.59
CA ASP A 324 4.30 12.43 -14.24
C ASP A 324 4.71 11.83 -12.90
N LEU A 325 5.03 10.54 -12.90
CA LEU A 325 5.38 9.81 -11.68
C LEU A 325 6.74 10.28 -11.15
N LYS A 326 6.75 10.77 -9.92
CA LYS A 326 7.95 11.28 -9.24
C LYS A 326 7.99 10.82 -7.79
N TYR A 327 9.21 10.66 -7.28
CA TYR A 327 9.41 10.42 -5.86
C TYR A 327 9.02 11.65 -5.06
N VAL A 328 8.22 11.43 -4.02
CA VAL A 328 7.87 12.41 -3.01
C VAL A 328 8.44 11.92 -1.70
N ALA A 329 9.44 12.64 -1.18
CA ALA A 329 10.02 12.33 0.12
C ALA A 329 8.92 12.26 1.19
N ALA A 330 9.05 11.32 2.11
CA ALA A 330 8.25 11.39 3.34
C ALA A 330 8.45 12.79 3.94
N ASN A 331 7.38 13.38 4.47
CA ASN A 331 7.51 14.54 5.34
C ASN A 331 8.18 14.08 6.65
N VAL A 332 9.50 13.85 6.60
CA VAL A 332 10.32 13.46 7.74
C VAL A 332 10.68 14.73 8.50
N SER A 333 9.74 15.28 9.26
CA SER A 333 10.09 16.21 10.35
C SER A 333 10.49 15.39 11.58
N GLY A 334 11.75 14.94 11.60
CA GLY A 334 12.42 14.36 12.76
C GLY A 334 12.73 15.41 13.84
N GLY A 335 11.68 15.99 14.44
CA GLY A 335 11.73 16.76 15.68
C GLY A 335 10.71 16.19 16.69
N ASP A 336 10.78 16.60 17.95
CA ASP A 336 9.77 16.24 18.96
C ASP A 336 8.38 16.79 18.56
N TYR A 337 7.61 16.01 17.80
CA TYR A 337 6.26 16.37 17.37
C TYR A 337 5.25 16.04 18.47
N CYS A 338 4.43 17.02 18.83
CA CYS A 338 3.37 16.80 19.81
C CYS A 338 2.24 17.82 19.66
N ILE A 339 1.09 17.46 20.21
CA ILE A 339 -0.03 18.37 20.42
C ILE A 339 -0.09 18.68 21.91
N LYS A 340 0.07 19.95 22.28
CA LYS A 340 -0.10 20.42 23.66
C LYS A 340 -1.46 21.09 23.80
N ILE A 341 -2.25 20.65 24.77
CA ILE A 341 -3.50 21.30 25.13
C ILE A 341 -3.16 22.46 26.06
N LEU A 342 -3.40 23.70 25.63
CA LEU A 342 -3.19 24.86 26.50
C LEU A 342 -4.38 25.03 27.47
N PRO A 343 -4.15 25.34 28.76
CA PRO A 343 -5.23 25.63 29.71
C PRO A 343 -6.17 26.70 29.16
N ASP A 344 -7.47 26.39 29.09
CA ASP A 344 -8.53 27.26 28.53
C ASP A 344 -8.20 27.87 27.15
N GLY A 345 -7.31 27.19 26.42
CA GLY A 345 -6.71 27.69 25.19
C GLY A 345 -6.78 26.68 24.04
N PRO A 346 -6.03 26.94 22.96
CA PRO A 346 -6.04 26.10 21.76
C PRO A 346 -5.27 24.78 21.93
N TYR A 347 -5.33 23.95 20.89
CA TYR A 347 -4.33 22.91 20.67
C TYR A 347 -3.11 23.56 20.03
N ALA A 348 -1.95 23.50 20.68
CA ALA A 348 -0.67 23.94 20.14
C ALA A 348 0.03 22.75 19.48
N ILE A 349 0.21 22.82 18.16
CA ILE A 349 0.85 21.79 17.35
C ILE A 349 2.32 22.17 17.20
N GLN A 350 3.21 21.23 17.51
CA GLN A 350 4.66 21.39 17.38
C GLN A 350 5.23 20.32 16.47
N GLY A 351 6.21 20.66 15.64
CA GLY A 351 7.00 19.68 14.86
C GLY A 351 6.55 19.44 13.42
N LYS A 352 5.95 20.44 12.77
CA LYS A 352 5.57 20.43 11.33
C LYS A 352 4.66 19.25 10.97
N ILE A 353 3.61 19.04 11.76
CA ILE A 353 2.61 17.99 11.50
C ILE A 353 1.67 18.43 10.37
N PRO A 354 1.50 17.65 9.28
CA PRO A 354 0.62 18.01 8.17
C PRO A 354 -0.83 18.22 8.61
N LEU A 355 -1.48 19.23 8.02
CA LEU A 355 -2.90 19.53 8.24
C LEU A 355 -3.66 19.34 6.92
N THR A 356 -4.71 18.55 6.94
CA THR A 356 -5.53 18.20 5.76
C THR A 356 -7.01 18.45 6.02
N ARG A 357 -7.83 18.50 4.98
CA ARG A 357 -9.29 18.42 5.09
C ARG A 357 -9.77 17.05 4.66
N LYS A 358 -10.68 16.46 5.44
CA LYS A 358 -11.27 15.16 5.12
C LYS A 358 -12.77 15.16 5.37
N SER A 359 -13.52 14.63 4.41
CA SER A 359 -14.96 14.45 4.51
C SER A 359 -15.33 12.97 4.46
N ILE A 360 -16.49 12.64 5.04
CA ILE A 360 -17.03 11.29 4.97
C ILE A 360 -17.85 11.19 3.69
N MET A 361 -17.44 10.31 2.77
CA MET A 361 -18.25 9.90 1.64
C MET A 361 -19.42 9.07 2.14
N ARG A 362 -20.64 9.44 1.72
CA ARG A 362 -21.87 8.75 2.11
C ARG A 362 -22.55 8.12 0.91
N SER A 363 -23.16 6.95 1.12
CA SER A 363 -24.05 6.33 0.14
C SER A 363 -25.31 7.18 -0.09
N GLU A 364 -26.06 6.93 -1.16
CA GLU A 364 -27.42 7.49 -1.33
C GLU A 364 -28.33 7.22 -0.13
N GLY A 365 -28.06 6.12 0.59
CA GLY A 365 -28.76 5.74 1.82
C GLY A 365 -28.28 6.45 3.08
N GLY A 366 -27.26 7.31 3.00
CA GLY A 366 -26.68 8.06 4.11
C GLY A 366 -25.63 7.31 4.92
N GLU A 367 -25.26 6.10 4.51
CA GLU A 367 -24.25 5.26 5.18
C GLU A 367 -22.85 5.79 4.91
N SER A 368 -21.98 5.80 5.91
CA SER A 368 -20.59 6.21 5.75
C SER A 368 -19.81 5.12 5.04
N LEU A 369 -19.27 5.41 3.84
CA LEU A 369 -18.59 4.43 2.98
C LEU A 369 -17.07 4.55 3.09
N ALA A 370 -16.53 5.74 2.89
CA ALA A 370 -15.09 5.99 2.83
C ALA A 370 -14.74 7.43 3.22
N TRP A 371 -13.44 7.74 3.27
CA TRP A 371 -12.92 9.10 3.44
C TRP A 371 -12.60 9.71 2.08
N SER A 372 -12.99 10.97 1.89
CA SER A 372 -12.49 11.83 0.81
C SER A 372 -11.43 12.77 1.37
N MET A 373 -10.30 12.91 0.67
CA MET A 373 -9.29 13.92 0.99
C MET A 373 -9.61 15.19 0.22
N ASP A 374 -10.03 16.23 0.92
CA ASP A 374 -10.51 17.48 0.32
C ASP A 374 -9.38 18.53 0.16
N GLY A 375 -8.12 18.08 0.19
CA GLY A 375 -6.91 18.90 0.02
C GLY A 375 -6.09 19.17 1.29
N ASP A 376 -4.88 19.67 1.07
CA ASP A 376 -3.93 20.09 2.11
C ASP A 376 -4.23 21.52 2.59
N VAL A 377 -3.95 21.81 3.88
CA VAL A 377 -4.04 23.15 4.46
C VAL A 377 -2.64 23.65 4.74
N GLU A 378 -2.27 24.79 4.17
CA GLU A 378 -0.95 25.39 4.39
C GLU A 378 -0.80 25.82 5.86
N THR A 379 0.31 25.41 6.48
CA THR A 379 0.60 25.71 7.89
C THR A 379 2.06 26.11 8.10
N MET A 380 2.29 26.97 9.09
CA MET A 380 3.62 27.15 9.67
C MET A 380 4.10 25.85 10.35
N PRO A 381 5.41 25.67 10.61
CA PRO A 381 5.92 24.47 11.30
C PRO A 381 5.25 24.21 12.66
N ASP A 382 4.99 25.27 13.42
CA ASP A 382 4.19 25.25 14.63
C ASP A 382 2.95 26.11 14.41
N TYR A 383 1.79 25.62 14.80
CA TYR A 383 0.51 26.33 14.62
C TYR A 383 -0.46 25.99 15.76
N ALA A 384 -1.53 26.79 15.87
CA ALA A 384 -2.53 26.61 16.92
C ALA A 384 -3.92 26.39 16.33
N LEU A 385 -4.57 25.28 16.68
CA LEU A 385 -5.94 24.98 16.26
C LEU A 385 -6.96 25.41 17.31
N CYS A 386 -8.08 25.95 16.84
CA CYS A 386 -9.17 26.41 17.70
C CYS A 386 -9.80 25.22 18.43
N ARG A 387 -9.92 25.35 19.75
CA ARG A 387 -10.59 24.39 20.64
C ARG A 387 -11.92 24.90 21.20
N CYS A 388 -12.10 26.22 21.27
CA CYS A 388 -13.26 26.86 21.89
C CYS A 388 -14.47 27.04 20.95
N GLY A 389 -14.32 26.76 19.65
CA GLY A 389 -15.37 26.97 18.65
C GLY A 389 -15.70 28.43 18.30
N ALA A 390 -15.11 29.41 18.97
CA ALA A 390 -15.45 30.84 18.78
C ALA A 390 -14.49 31.62 17.88
N SER A 391 -13.39 31.01 17.41
CA SER A 391 -12.43 31.73 16.57
C SER A 391 -13.07 32.23 15.27
N ARG A 392 -12.64 33.39 14.78
CA ARG A 392 -13.05 33.93 13.47
C ARG A 392 -12.14 33.46 12.34
N ASN A 393 -10.98 32.90 12.68
CA ASN A 393 -9.99 32.37 11.75
C ASN A 393 -9.93 30.83 11.78
N LYS A 394 -11.07 30.17 12.00
CA LYS A 394 -11.11 28.69 12.03
C LYS A 394 -10.54 28.12 10.72
N PRO A 395 -9.79 27.02 10.79
CA PRO A 395 -9.59 26.12 11.93
C PRO A 395 -8.56 26.62 12.96
N PHE A 396 -7.86 27.72 12.68
CA PHE A 396 -6.81 28.24 13.53
C PHE A 396 -7.34 29.05 14.71
N CYS A 397 -6.53 29.18 15.75
CA CYS A 397 -6.84 30.01 16.90
C CYS A 397 -6.48 31.48 16.65
N ASP A 398 -7.38 32.40 16.98
CA ASP A 398 -7.19 33.86 16.92
C ASP A 398 -7.22 34.52 18.30
N GLY A 399 -7.20 33.73 19.38
CA GLY A 399 -7.26 34.22 20.76
C GLY A 399 -8.67 34.46 21.31
N SER A 400 -9.74 34.20 20.54
CA SER A 400 -11.12 34.44 21.00
C SER A 400 -11.50 33.72 22.31
N HIS A 401 -10.84 32.60 22.65
CA HIS A 401 -11.07 31.88 23.90
C HIS A 401 -10.86 32.74 25.16
N ALA A 402 -9.95 33.71 25.13
CA ALA A 402 -9.66 34.60 26.25
C ALA A 402 -10.75 35.65 26.49
N THR A 403 -11.54 35.99 25.47
CA THR A 403 -12.60 37.01 25.58
C THR A 403 -13.97 36.42 25.89
N ILE A 404 -14.18 35.14 25.59
CA ILE A 404 -15.45 34.44 25.84
C ILE A 404 -15.45 33.61 27.13
N GLU A 405 -14.38 33.71 27.94
CA GLU A 405 -14.19 32.91 29.16
C GLU A 405 -14.41 31.41 28.91
N PHE A 406 -13.73 30.88 27.89
CA PHE A 406 -13.88 29.48 27.50
C PHE A 406 -13.43 28.53 28.62
N ASP A 407 -14.35 27.68 29.10
CA ASP A 407 -14.01 26.56 29.98
C ASP A 407 -13.47 25.38 29.15
N GLY A 408 -12.15 25.27 29.14
CA GLY A 408 -11.40 24.23 28.45
C GLY A 408 -11.08 23.02 29.31
N SER A 409 -11.65 22.88 30.51
CA SER A 409 -11.34 21.79 31.44
C SER A 409 -11.49 20.42 30.78
N GLU A 410 -10.42 19.62 30.81
CA GLU A 410 -10.47 18.23 30.33
C GLU A 410 -11.31 17.36 31.29
N THR A 411 -12.44 16.86 30.78
CA THR A 411 -13.46 16.09 31.51
C THR A 411 -13.40 14.58 31.23
N ALA A 412 -12.61 14.15 30.24
CA ALA A 412 -12.43 12.75 29.90
C ALA A 412 -11.77 11.95 31.03
N ASP A 413 -12.27 10.73 31.23
CA ASP A 413 -11.70 9.75 32.16
C ASP A 413 -10.21 9.51 31.85
N ARG A 414 -9.43 9.18 32.88
CA ARG A 414 -8.00 8.87 32.79
C ARG A 414 -7.71 7.38 32.63
N LYS A 415 -8.73 6.53 32.72
CA LYS A 415 -8.59 5.10 32.39
C LYS A 415 -8.05 4.92 30.98
N SER A 416 -7.13 3.99 30.85
CA SER A 416 -6.62 3.52 29.56
C SER A 416 -7.72 2.84 28.74
N TYR A 417 -7.44 2.64 27.45
CA TYR A 417 -8.32 1.88 26.57
C TYR A 417 -8.60 0.48 27.13
N SER A 418 -7.57 -0.24 27.57
CA SER A 418 -7.68 -1.60 28.09
C SER A 418 -8.53 -1.68 29.37
N GLU A 419 -8.50 -0.66 30.22
CA GLU A 419 -9.35 -0.59 31.43
C GLU A 419 -10.83 -0.27 31.11
N SER A 420 -11.09 0.37 29.98
CA SER A 420 -12.43 0.83 29.60
C SER A 420 -13.10 -0.05 28.55
N GLN A 421 -12.35 -0.97 27.93
CA GLN A 421 -12.83 -1.77 26.80
C GLN A 421 -13.93 -2.73 27.21
N LYS A 422 -14.97 -2.81 26.37
CA LYS A 422 -15.91 -3.93 26.36
C LYS A 422 -15.51 -4.89 25.26
N GLU A 423 -15.43 -6.16 25.60
CA GLU A 423 -15.02 -7.22 24.69
C GLU A 423 -16.23 -7.95 24.10
N TYR A 424 -16.15 -8.25 22.81
CA TYR A 424 -17.14 -8.98 22.03
C TYR A 424 -16.43 -10.13 21.32
N PRO A 425 -16.37 -11.32 21.94
CA PRO A 425 -15.63 -12.45 21.40
C PRO A 425 -16.36 -13.07 20.20
N GLY A 426 -15.61 -13.37 19.14
CA GLY A 426 -15.99 -14.19 18.00
C GLY A 426 -14.95 -15.28 17.74
N LYS A 427 -15.19 -16.13 16.74
CA LYS A 427 -14.22 -17.15 16.31
C LYS A 427 -13.04 -16.52 15.57
N GLY A 428 -11.84 -16.65 16.16
CA GLY A 428 -10.58 -16.13 15.61
C GLY A 428 -10.39 -14.61 15.70
N ILE A 429 -11.35 -13.88 16.27
CA ILE A 429 -11.32 -12.43 16.41
C ILE A 429 -12.03 -11.99 17.70
N LEU A 430 -11.47 -10.98 18.36
CA LEU A 430 -12.03 -10.33 19.55
C LEU A 430 -12.22 -8.84 19.25
N MET A 431 -13.46 -8.42 19.02
CA MET A 431 -13.76 -6.99 18.87
C MET A 431 -13.79 -6.32 20.24
N LYS A 432 -13.28 -5.09 20.31
CA LYS A 432 -13.22 -4.26 21.52
C LYS A 432 -13.91 -2.91 21.26
N ASP A 433 -14.66 -2.41 22.23
CA ASP A 433 -15.39 -1.14 22.14
C ASP A 433 -15.17 -0.29 23.39
N VAL A 434 -14.61 0.90 23.22
CA VAL A 434 -14.59 1.97 24.23
C VAL A 434 -15.53 3.07 23.76
N ARG A 435 -16.80 2.90 24.09
CA ARG A 435 -17.92 3.71 23.59
C ARG A 435 -17.76 5.21 23.88
N SER A 436 -17.10 5.57 24.97
CA SER A 436 -16.86 6.98 25.37
C SER A 436 -16.04 7.77 24.34
N LEU A 437 -15.29 7.10 23.46
CA LEU A 437 -14.50 7.74 22.41
C LEU A 437 -15.25 7.90 21.10
N CYS A 438 -16.47 7.34 21.00
CA CYS A 438 -17.26 7.44 19.78
C CYS A 438 -17.84 8.85 19.63
N PHE A 439 -17.71 9.43 18.43
CA PHE A 439 -18.43 10.66 18.04
C PHE A 439 -19.52 10.40 17.00
N HIS A 440 -19.90 9.13 16.80
CA HIS A 440 -20.97 8.71 15.88
C HIS A 440 -20.72 8.96 14.39
N ALA A 441 -19.49 8.69 13.92
CA ALA A 441 -19.12 8.79 12.50
C ALA A 441 -19.92 7.86 11.55
N GLY A 442 -20.47 6.75 12.05
CA GLY A 442 -21.41 5.89 11.32
C GLY A 442 -20.83 4.69 10.58
N PHE A 443 -19.50 4.52 10.50
CA PHE A 443 -18.86 3.40 9.77
C PHE A 443 -19.12 1.99 10.33
N CYS A 444 -19.63 1.88 11.56
CA CYS A 444 -19.84 0.60 12.24
C CYS A 444 -21.23 -0.03 11.99
N SER A 445 -22.01 0.53 11.08
CA SER A 445 -23.36 0.08 10.74
C SER A 445 -23.70 0.42 9.29
N ASN A 446 -24.41 -0.49 8.62
CA ASN A 446 -25.02 -0.28 7.32
C ASN A 446 -26.49 -0.75 7.35
N ARG A 447 -27.17 -0.77 6.20
CA ARG A 447 -28.58 -1.19 6.05
C ARG A 447 -28.79 -2.68 6.34
N ALA A 448 -27.77 -3.50 6.14
CA ALA A 448 -27.86 -4.95 6.27
C ALA A 448 -27.45 -5.45 7.66
N THR A 449 -26.48 -4.79 8.31
CA THR A 449 -25.81 -5.30 9.52
C THR A 449 -25.09 -4.20 10.31
N ASN A 450 -24.48 -4.59 11.43
CA ASN A 450 -23.60 -3.73 12.24
C ASN A 450 -22.47 -4.54 12.89
N ALA A 451 -21.42 -3.85 13.34
CA ALA A 451 -20.24 -4.48 13.91
C ALA A 451 -20.54 -5.43 15.09
N TRP A 452 -21.51 -5.09 15.96
CA TRP A 452 -21.87 -5.94 17.09
C TRP A 452 -22.61 -7.21 16.65
N GLU A 453 -23.44 -7.15 15.61
CA GLU A 453 -24.07 -8.34 15.04
C GLU A 453 -23.06 -9.24 14.33
N LEU A 454 -22.18 -8.64 13.50
CA LEU A 454 -21.11 -9.36 12.80
C LEU A 454 -20.14 -10.04 13.76
N SER A 455 -19.82 -9.41 14.92
CA SER A 455 -18.95 -10.00 15.95
C SER A 455 -19.43 -11.37 16.47
N ARG A 456 -20.72 -11.69 16.30
CA ARG A 456 -21.31 -12.97 16.71
C ARG A 456 -21.34 -14.01 15.59
N LYS A 457 -20.98 -13.65 14.36
CA LYS A 457 -21.08 -14.47 13.14
C LYS A 457 -19.72 -14.66 12.46
N THR A 458 -18.61 -14.44 13.15
CA THR A 458 -17.25 -14.45 12.57
C THR A 458 -16.73 -15.86 12.23
N ASP A 459 -17.57 -16.89 12.39
CA ASP A 459 -17.36 -18.22 11.80
C ASP A 459 -17.40 -18.16 10.27
N ASP A 460 -18.22 -17.25 9.74
CA ASP A 460 -18.30 -16.91 8.33
C ASP A 460 -17.18 -15.93 7.97
N ILE A 461 -16.44 -16.25 6.90
CA ILE A 461 -15.30 -15.46 6.42
C ILE A 461 -15.79 -14.08 5.97
N GLN A 462 -16.94 -14.00 5.28
CA GLN A 462 -17.46 -12.74 4.76
C GLN A 462 -17.86 -11.80 5.91
N ALA A 463 -18.62 -12.31 6.88
CA ALA A 463 -18.98 -11.56 8.09
C ALA A 463 -17.75 -11.08 8.88
N ARG A 464 -16.69 -11.89 8.96
CA ARG A 464 -15.44 -11.53 9.63
C ARG A 464 -14.66 -10.44 8.87
N THR A 465 -14.56 -10.53 7.56
CA THR A 465 -13.90 -9.52 6.72
C THR A 465 -14.64 -8.19 6.79
N GLU A 466 -15.97 -8.20 6.71
CA GLU A 466 -16.79 -6.99 6.82
C GLU A 466 -16.65 -6.35 8.22
N LEU A 467 -16.62 -7.15 9.29
CA LEU A 467 -16.37 -6.65 10.65
C LEU A 467 -15.03 -5.92 10.76
N ILE A 468 -13.95 -6.53 10.24
CA ILE A 468 -12.62 -5.93 10.25
C ILE A 468 -12.66 -4.59 9.52
N ALA A 469 -13.21 -4.56 8.29
CA ALA A 469 -13.33 -3.32 7.52
C ALA A 469 -14.09 -2.22 8.29
N MET A 470 -15.24 -2.54 8.91
CA MET A 470 -16.01 -1.57 9.72
C MET A 470 -15.21 -1.03 10.92
N VAL A 471 -14.46 -1.89 11.60
CA VAL A 471 -13.66 -1.50 12.77
C VAL A 471 -12.48 -0.64 12.36
N GLU A 472 -11.79 -0.98 11.26
CA GLU A 472 -10.65 -0.20 10.75
C GLU A 472 -11.05 1.20 10.30
N HIS A 473 -12.25 1.36 9.75
CA HIS A 473 -12.80 2.66 9.36
C HIS A 473 -13.24 3.52 10.56
N CYS A 474 -13.22 3.01 11.80
CA CYS A 474 -13.63 3.77 12.99
C CYS A 474 -12.63 4.90 13.31
N PRO A 475 -12.96 6.18 13.05
CA PRO A 475 -11.97 7.27 13.09
C PRO A 475 -11.47 7.62 14.48
N SER A 476 -12.27 7.41 15.52
CA SER A 476 -11.85 7.71 16.89
C SER A 476 -11.10 6.56 17.56
N GLY A 477 -10.98 5.41 16.90
CA GLY A 477 -10.49 4.19 17.51
C GLY A 477 -11.37 3.68 18.66
N ALA A 478 -12.65 4.08 18.73
CA ALA A 478 -13.57 3.54 19.71
C ALA A 478 -13.68 2.02 19.56
N LEU A 479 -13.77 1.56 18.32
CA LEU A 479 -13.69 0.15 17.95
C LEU A 479 -12.24 -0.23 17.61
N THR A 480 -11.80 -1.36 18.14
CA THR A 480 -10.55 -2.04 17.77
C THR A 480 -10.80 -3.55 17.76
N TYR A 481 -9.84 -4.34 17.30
CA TYR A 481 -9.95 -5.80 17.37
C TYR A 481 -8.59 -6.44 17.69
N ALA A 482 -8.65 -7.67 18.14
CA ALA A 482 -7.49 -8.54 18.26
C ALA A 482 -7.76 -9.85 17.51
N LEU A 483 -6.73 -10.41 16.88
CA LEU A 483 -6.81 -11.73 16.26
C LEU A 483 -6.21 -12.78 17.19
N ASP A 484 -6.76 -13.98 17.10
CA ASP A 484 -6.23 -15.16 17.78
C ASP A 484 -4.89 -15.54 17.13
N ASN A 485 -3.81 -15.48 17.90
CA ASN A 485 -2.51 -15.99 17.48
C ASN A 485 -2.43 -17.50 17.76
N ALA A 486 -2.84 -18.30 16.76
CA ALA A 486 -2.88 -19.76 16.84
C ALA A 486 -1.54 -20.39 17.28
N ARG A 487 -0.40 -19.76 16.94
CA ARG A 487 0.95 -20.26 17.26
C ARG A 487 1.23 -20.16 18.77
N LYS A 488 0.89 -19.03 19.40
CA LYS A 488 0.99 -18.88 20.86
C LYS A 488 -0.10 -19.66 21.60
N HIS A 489 -1.30 -19.80 21.04
CA HIS A 489 -2.35 -20.69 21.58
C HIS A 489 -1.86 -22.13 21.74
N HIS A 490 -1.17 -22.65 20.72
CA HIS A 490 -0.65 -24.01 20.74
C HIS A 490 0.49 -24.22 21.75
N GLU A 491 1.26 -23.16 22.05
CA GLU A 491 2.36 -23.21 23.02
C GLU A 491 1.89 -23.04 24.48
N THR A 492 0.86 -22.22 24.74
CA THR A 492 0.41 -21.88 26.11
C THR A 492 -0.89 -22.55 26.53
N GLY A 493 -1.70 -23.04 25.58
CA GLY A 493 -3.04 -23.56 25.84
C GLY A 493 -4.12 -22.47 26.04
N GLU A 494 -3.77 -21.19 25.87
CA GLU A 494 -4.68 -20.05 26.07
C GLU A 494 -4.62 -19.05 24.90
N ALA A 495 -5.80 -18.53 24.53
CA ALA A 495 -6.12 -17.10 24.52
C ALA A 495 -5.08 -16.01 24.12
N ALA A 496 -4.16 -16.19 23.16
CA ALA A 496 -3.13 -15.21 22.80
C ALA A 496 -3.62 -14.15 21.80
N TRP A 497 -4.45 -13.23 22.29
CA TRP A 497 -4.99 -12.12 21.50
C TRP A 497 -3.93 -11.07 21.15
N GLN A 498 -3.69 -10.87 19.86
CA GLN A 498 -2.84 -9.80 19.36
C GLN A 498 -3.70 -8.62 18.89
N SER A 499 -3.66 -7.49 19.60
CA SER A 499 -4.35 -6.26 19.18
C SER A 499 -3.79 -5.77 17.84
N ILE A 500 -4.69 -5.43 16.92
CA ILE A 500 -4.37 -4.86 15.61
C ILE A 500 -5.02 -3.48 15.54
N GLU A 501 -4.23 -2.51 15.11
CA GLU A 501 -4.67 -1.15 14.83
C GLU A 501 -4.24 -0.82 13.40
N PRO A 502 -5.12 -0.23 12.56
CA PRO A 502 -4.74 0.35 11.28
C PRO A 502 -3.48 1.19 11.47
N ALA A 503 -2.51 1.12 10.57
CA ALA A 503 -1.36 2.02 10.61
C ALA A 503 -1.67 3.23 9.72
N LEU A 504 -1.82 4.39 10.34
CA LEU A 504 -2.13 5.62 9.63
C LEU A 504 -0.91 6.51 9.64
N SER A 505 -0.71 7.29 8.58
CA SER A 505 0.32 8.32 8.55
C SER A 505 0.06 9.38 9.64
N ARG A 506 1.15 9.98 10.11
CA ARG A 506 1.09 11.08 11.09
C ARG A 506 0.50 12.30 10.41
N SER A 507 -0.73 12.65 10.79
CA SER A 507 -1.44 13.77 10.19
C SER A 507 -2.52 14.29 11.15
N ILE A 508 -2.92 15.53 10.93
CA ILE A 508 -4.13 16.12 11.48
C ILE A 508 -5.08 16.38 10.33
N ALA A 509 -6.30 15.86 10.42
CA ALA A 509 -7.36 16.09 9.45
C ALA A 509 -8.49 16.90 10.10
N LEU A 510 -8.97 17.90 9.36
CA LEU A 510 -10.11 18.72 9.72
C LEU A 510 -11.35 18.10 9.09
N MET A 511 -12.29 17.68 9.93
CA MET A 511 -13.59 17.27 9.45
C MET A 511 -14.50 18.50 9.36
N PRO A 512 -15.14 18.77 8.21
CA PRO A 512 -16.08 19.87 8.08
C PRO A 512 -17.15 19.81 9.17
N ASN A 513 -17.31 20.90 9.93
CA ASN A 513 -18.25 21.01 11.05
C ASN A 513 -18.09 19.95 12.14
N GLY A 514 -16.94 19.26 12.18
CA GLY A 514 -16.72 18.05 12.96
C GLY A 514 -15.53 18.14 13.92
N PRO A 515 -15.02 16.98 14.37
CA PRO A 515 -13.82 16.91 15.19
C PRO A 515 -12.54 17.20 14.40
N ILE A 516 -11.47 17.48 15.15
CA ILE A 516 -10.10 17.46 14.64
C ILE A 516 -9.61 16.00 14.78
N TRP A 517 -9.35 15.34 13.66
CA TRP A 517 -8.95 13.95 13.62
C TRP A 517 -7.43 13.82 13.58
N VAL A 518 -6.84 13.14 14.56
CA VAL A 518 -5.40 12.96 14.72
C VAL A 518 -5.05 11.50 14.47
N THR A 519 -4.07 11.27 13.59
CA THR A 519 -3.66 9.93 13.16
C THR A 519 -2.16 9.68 13.33
N GLY A 520 -1.74 8.41 13.37
CA GLY A 520 -0.32 8.02 13.31
C GLY A 520 0.44 8.08 14.63
N GLY A 521 -0.26 7.99 15.77
CA GLY A 521 0.40 7.88 17.08
C GLY A 521 1.03 9.19 17.57
N ILE A 522 0.49 10.34 17.15
CA ILE A 522 0.97 11.65 17.61
C ILE A 522 0.76 11.78 19.12
N LYS A 523 1.82 12.15 19.85
CA LYS A 523 1.77 12.38 21.29
C LYS A 523 0.91 13.61 21.61
N ILE A 524 -0.05 13.44 22.52
CA ILE A 524 -0.91 14.53 23.00
C ILE A 524 -0.63 14.74 24.50
N ILE A 525 -0.39 15.98 24.90
CA ILE A 525 -0.07 16.37 26.28
C ILE A 525 -1.22 17.24 26.80
N ARG A 526 -1.81 16.85 27.93
CA ARG A 526 -2.89 17.58 28.60
C ARG A 526 -2.40 18.92 29.18
N SER A 527 -3.34 19.78 29.55
CA SER A 527 -3.08 21.09 30.16
C SER A 527 -2.31 21.02 31.48
N ASP A 528 -2.41 19.90 32.20
CA ASP A 528 -1.66 19.60 33.42
C ASP A 528 -0.26 18.99 33.18
N ASN A 529 0.20 18.97 31.92
CA ASN A 529 1.44 18.35 31.44
C ASN A 529 1.52 16.81 31.53
N THR A 530 0.41 16.12 31.81
CA THR A 530 0.38 14.66 31.73
C THR A 530 0.12 14.18 30.30
N PRO A 531 0.79 13.13 29.81
CA PRO A 531 0.52 12.59 28.48
C PRO A 531 -0.83 11.86 28.44
N LEU A 532 -1.56 12.00 27.32
CA LEU A 532 -2.61 11.05 26.97
C LEU A 532 -1.98 9.72 26.53
N GLU A 533 -2.74 8.64 26.66
CA GLU A 533 -2.40 7.35 26.04
C GLU A 533 -2.14 7.58 24.55
N ILE A 534 -0.98 7.12 24.07
CA ILE A 534 -0.61 7.25 22.66
C ILE A 534 -1.46 6.28 21.86
N ARG A 535 -2.16 6.80 20.86
CA ARG A 535 -3.12 6.03 20.06
C ARG A 535 -3.00 6.37 18.60
N ASN A 536 -3.29 5.39 17.76
CA ASN A 536 -3.18 5.58 16.32
C ASN A 536 -4.29 6.47 15.72
N ARG A 537 -5.44 6.54 16.40
CA ARG A 537 -6.63 7.28 15.98
C ARG A 537 -7.23 8.02 17.17
N VAL A 538 -7.37 9.34 17.07
CA VAL A 538 -7.97 10.18 18.12
C VAL A 538 -8.84 11.27 17.49
N ALA A 539 -10.06 11.46 18.01
CA ALA A 539 -10.95 12.55 17.60
C ALA A 539 -11.01 13.61 18.70
N LEU A 540 -10.41 14.78 18.45
CA LEU A 540 -10.38 15.92 19.38
C LEU A 540 -11.57 16.86 19.13
N CYS A 541 -12.07 17.46 20.21
CA CYS A 541 -13.15 18.44 20.15
C CYS A 541 -12.60 19.80 19.67
N GLY A 542 -13.13 20.32 18.55
CA GLY A 542 -12.87 21.69 18.08
C GLY A 542 -14.00 22.70 18.37
N CYS A 543 -15.19 22.22 18.74
CA CYS A 543 -16.37 23.06 18.93
C CYS A 543 -16.50 23.68 20.34
N GLY A 544 -15.69 23.24 21.31
CA GLY A 544 -15.77 23.70 22.71
C GLY A 544 -16.89 23.08 23.56
N HIS A 545 -17.84 22.35 22.98
CA HIS A 545 -19.05 21.89 23.69
C HIS A 545 -19.06 20.41 24.11
N SER A 546 -18.04 19.61 23.74
CA SER A 546 -17.96 18.20 24.16
C SER A 546 -18.05 18.05 25.69
N LYS A 547 -18.79 17.07 26.18
CA LYS A 547 -18.85 16.68 27.59
C LYS A 547 -17.73 15.70 27.97
N ASN A 548 -16.94 15.26 27.00
CA ASN A 548 -15.83 14.33 27.15
C ASN A 548 -14.50 14.95 26.70
N LYS A 549 -14.24 16.24 27.01
CA LYS A 549 -13.03 16.95 26.57
C LYS A 549 -11.76 16.25 27.08
N PRO A 550 -10.70 16.13 26.27
CA PRO A 550 -10.52 16.81 24.98
C PRO A 550 -11.10 16.03 23.79
N PHE A 551 -11.68 14.84 24.01
CA PHE A 551 -12.26 14.04 22.94
C PHE A 551 -13.58 14.63 22.45
N CYS A 552 -13.89 14.39 21.18
CA CYS A 552 -15.21 14.70 20.63
C CYS A 552 -16.19 13.58 20.98
N ASP A 553 -17.38 13.95 21.44
CA ASP A 553 -18.49 13.04 21.77
C ASP A 553 -19.68 13.16 20.80
N GLY A 554 -19.52 13.93 19.72
CA GLY A 554 -20.58 14.19 18.74
C GLY A 554 -21.42 15.45 19.01
N THR A 555 -21.25 16.13 20.15
CA THR A 555 -22.04 17.35 20.51
C THR A 555 -21.96 18.46 19.45
N HIS A 556 -20.91 18.48 18.61
CA HIS A 556 -20.76 19.44 17.50
C HIS A 556 -21.96 19.45 16.54
N ALA A 557 -22.62 18.31 16.33
CA ALA A 557 -23.81 18.21 15.48
C ALA A 557 -25.02 18.90 16.14
N GLU A 558 -25.21 18.70 17.44
CA GLU A 558 -26.33 19.27 18.21
C GLU A 558 -26.24 20.80 18.29
N VAL A 559 -25.03 21.34 18.45
CA VAL A 559 -24.79 22.80 18.50
C VAL A 559 -24.64 23.42 17.10
N CYS A 560 -24.84 22.64 16.04
CA CYS A 560 -24.68 23.08 14.64
C CYS A 560 -23.36 23.82 14.41
N PHE A 561 -22.27 23.25 14.91
CA PHE A 561 -20.94 23.84 14.83
C PHE A 561 -20.56 24.15 13.38
N LYS A 562 -19.96 25.33 13.17
CA LYS A 562 -19.39 25.73 11.89
C LYS A 562 -17.88 25.80 12.03
N GLY A 563 -17.24 24.75 11.51
CA GLY A 563 -15.82 24.44 11.68
C GLY A 563 -14.95 25.03 10.59
#